data_AF-A0AAP8GFR7-F1
#
_entry.id   AF-A0AAP8GFR7-F1
#
_cell.length_a   1.000
_cell.length_b   1.000
_cell.length_c   1.000
_cell.angle_alpha   90.00
_cell.angle_beta   90.00
_cell.angle_gamma   90.00
#
_symmetry.space_group_name_H-M   'P 1'
#
loop_
_entity.id
_entity.type
_entity.pdbx_description
1 polymer ?
#
loop_
_entity_poly.entity_id
_entity_poly.type
_entity_poly.pdbx_seq_one_letter_code
_entity_poly.pdbx_strand_id
1 'polypeptide(L)'
;MVNALTPKHLAEKRAGFHELFFDLIFVYAIQKIAHVILTTQNGSISADLFFKYIVMSLFLWLMWSHQTFFTNRFGQVTFKDVSFMMFNMFIMVFVSNSLYPGFEKTFFPFF
;
A
#
# COMPACT_ATOMS: atom_id res chain seq x y z
N MET A 1 -2.49 -36.67 -26.25
CA MET A 1 -2.53 -36.57 -24.77
C MET A 1 -1.29 -35.83 -24.27
N VAL A 2 -1.13 -34.53 -24.56
CA VAL A 2 0.12 -33.76 -24.29
C VAL A 2 -0.20 -32.41 -23.63
N ASN A 3 -0.93 -32.39 -22.51
CA ASN A 3 -1.23 -31.14 -21.78
C ASN A 3 -0.87 -31.18 -20.28
N ALA A 4 -0.11 -32.18 -19.82
CA ALA A 4 -0.04 -32.48 -18.39
C ALA A 4 1.26 -32.07 -17.65
N LEU A 5 2.21 -31.33 -18.25
CA LEU A 5 3.53 -31.11 -17.61
C LEU A 5 4.07 -29.68 -17.72
N THR A 6 3.24 -28.65 -17.86
CA THR A 6 3.71 -27.29 -17.62
C THR A 6 3.72 -27.04 -16.11
N PRO A 7 4.89 -26.91 -15.47
CA PRO A 7 4.94 -26.61 -14.05
C PRO A 7 4.20 -25.29 -13.77
N LYS A 8 3.47 -25.24 -12.64
CA LYS A 8 2.62 -24.10 -12.25
C LYS A 8 3.36 -22.74 -12.28
N HIS A 9 4.69 -22.75 -12.16
CA HIS A 9 5.59 -21.60 -12.20
C HIS A 9 5.92 -21.09 -13.63
N LEU A 10 5.58 -21.84 -14.69
CA LEU A 10 5.69 -21.44 -16.10
C LEU A 10 4.34 -21.01 -16.71
N ALA A 11 3.23 -21.16 -15.98
CA ALA A 11 1.92 -20.68 -16.41
C ALA A 11 1.77 -19.20 -16.06
N GLU A 12 1.46 -18.36 -17.06
CA GLU A 12 1.20 -16.94 -16.87
C GLU A 12 -0.02 -16.75 -15.93
N LYS A 13 0.23 -16.32 -14.69
CA LYS A 13 -0.84 -16.03 -13.73
C LYS A 13 -1.43 -14.66 -14.09
N ARG A 14 -2.63 -14.64 -14.65
CA ARG A 14 -3.40 -13.40 -14.81
C ARG A 14 -3.69 -12.79 -13.44
N ALA A 15 -3.40 -11.50 -13.31
CA ALA A 15 -3.68 -10.76 -12.08
C ALA A 15 -5.20 -10.78 -11.79
N GLY A 16 -5.56 -11.05 -10.54
CA GLY A 16 -6.95 -11.05 -10.12
C GLY A 16 -7.49 -9.64 -9.91
N PHE A 17 -8.81 -9.44 -10.00
CA PHE A 17 -9.44 -8.14 -9.72
C PHE A 17 -9.03 -7.55 -8.35
N HIS A 18 -8.99 -8.39 -7.33
CA HIS A 18 -8.54 -8.01 -5.99
C HIS A 18 -7.08 -7.52 -5.93
N GLU A 19 -6.18 -8.06 -6.75
CA GLU A 19 -4.78 -7.59 -6.86
C GLU A 19 -4.75 -6.21 -7.51
N LEU A 20 -5.47 -6.00 -8.61
CA LEU A 20 -5.59 -4.67 -9.23
C LEU A 20 -6.20 -3.63 -8.27
N PHE A 21 -7.20 -4.02 -7.49
CA PHE A 21 -7.82 -3.13 -6.53
C PHE A 21 -6.85 -2.72 -5.41
N PHE A 22 -5.98 -3.64 -4.98
CA PHE A 22 -4.92 -3.33 -4.01
C PHE A 22 -3.93 -2.29 -4.56
N ASP A 23 -3.50 -2.45 -5.81
CA ASP A 23 -2.59 -1.52 -6.46
C ASP A 23 -3.19 -0.10 -6.53
N LEU A 24 -4.50 0.01 -6.80
CA LEU A 24 -5.18 1.30 -6.81
C LEU A 24 -5.20 1.96 -5.43
N ILE A 25 -5.47 1.20 -4.36
CA ILE A 25 -5.45 1.70 -2.98
C ILE A 25 -4.04 2.19 -2.62
N PHE A 26 -3.00 1.47 -3.04
CA PHE A 26 -1.62 1.87 -2.80
C PHE A 26 -1.26 3.20 -3.46
N VAL A 27 -1.61 3.39 -4.74
CA VAL A 27 -1.36 4.66 -5.44
C VAL A 27 -2.16 5.80 -4.80
N TYR A 28 -3.39 5.54 -4.37
CA TYR A 28 -4.21 6.51 -3.61
C TYR A 28 -3.53 6.93 -2.30
N ALA A 29 -2.96 5.99 -1.55
CA ALA A 29 -2.25 6.28 -0.31
C ALA A 29 -1.04 7.19 -0.54
N ILE A 30 -0.22 6.91 -1.56
CA ILE A 30 0.93 7.77 -1.93
C ILE A 30 0.45 9.17 -2.32
N GLN A 31 -0.61 9.27 -3.14
CA GLN A 31 -1.18 10.55 -3.55
C GLN A 31 -1.65 11.37 -2.34
N LYS A 32 -2.29 10.73 -1.36
CA LYS A 32 -2.74 11.38 -0.13
C LYS A 32 -1.58 11.88 0.71
N ILE A 33 -0.52 11.09 0.88
CA ILE A 33 0.70 11.52 1.59
C ILE A 33 1.31 12.74 0.90
N ALA A 34 1.48 12.69 -0.43
CA ALA A 34 2.01 13.80 -1.22
C ALA A 34 1.16 15.06 -1.01
N HIS A 35 -0.17 14.95 -1.16
CA HIS A 35 -1.08 16.07 -1.01
C HIS A 35 -1.03 16.68 0.40
N VAL A 36 -1.05 15.86 1.45
CA VAL A 36 -1.03 16.33 2.84
C VAL A 36 0.28 17.03 3.15
N ILE A 37 1.42 16.46 2.77
CA ILE A 37 2.74 17.01 3.08
C ILE A 37 3.01 18.30 2.29
N LEU A 38 2.69 18.32 0.98
CA LEU A 38 2.98 19.47 0.12
C LEU A 38 2.03 20.66 0.36
N THR A 39 0.79 20.40 0.78
CA THR A 39 -0.19 21.47 1.05
C THR A 39 -0.03 22.08 2.45
N THR A 40 0.70 21.43 3.36
CA THR A 40 0.87 21.90 4.75
C THR A 40 1.68 23.21 4.85
N GLN A 41 2.52 23.55 3.86
CA GLN A 41 3.41 24.72 3.92
C GLN A 41 3.19 25.77 2.82
N ASN A 42 1.93 26.04 2.45
CA ASN A 42 1.54 27.21 1.61
C ASN A 42 2.49 27.52 0.44
N GLY A 43 2.98 26.48 -0.26
CA GLY A 43 3.80 26.63 -1.47
C GLY A 43 5.32 26.53 -1.30
N SER A 44 5.87 26.30 -0.10
CA SER A 44 7.32 26.05 0.07
C SER A 44 7.63 24.61 0.45
N ILE A 45 8.38 23.91 -0.40
CA ILE A 45 8.84 22.53 -0.16
C ILE A 45 10.12 22.59 0.68
N SER A 46 10.00 22.45 1.99
CA SER A 46 11.16 22.25 2.88
C SER A 46 11.79 20.86 2.67
N ALA A 47 13.12 20.79 2.73
CA ALA A 47 13.86 19.53 2.62
C ALA A 47 13.43 18.48 3.69
N ASP A 48 13.05 18.92 4.89
CA ASP A 48 12.50 18.07 5.95
C ASP A 48 11.19 17.37 5.52
N LEU A 49 10.27 18.10 4.89
CA LEU A 49 9.01 17.55 4.40
C LEU A 49 9.22 16.58 3.25
N PHE A 50 10.16 16.89 2.37
CA PHE A 50 10.53 15.99 1.28
C PHE A 50 11.15 14.68 1.82
N PHE A 51 11.98 14.76 2.85
CA PHE A 51 12.52 13.57 3.52
C PHE A 51 11.42 12.75 4.20
N LYS A 52 10.50 13.39 4.93
CA LYS A 52 9.32 12.74 5.53
C LYS A 52 8.46 12.04 4.46
N TYR A 53 8.23 12.69 3.32
CA TYR A 53 7.52 12.10 2.18
C TYR A 53 8.21 10.83 1.66
N ILE A 54 9.54 10.86 1.48
CA ILE A 54 10.31 9.69 1.02
C ILE A 54 10.20 8.54 2.02
N VAL A 55 10.38 8.81 3.32
CA VAL A 55 10.31 7.78 4.37
C VAL A 55 8.93 7.14 4.43
N MET A 56 7.85 7.95 4.40
CA MET A 56 6.48 7.42 4.41
C MET A 56 6.18 6.61 3.13
N SER A 57 6.63 7.10 1.96
CA SER A 57 6.47 6.39 0.69
C SER A 57 7.23 5.07 0.67
N LEU A 58 8.45 5.03 1.23
CA LEU A 58 9.25 3.82 1.38
C LEU A 58 8.54 2.79 2.26
N PHE A 59 7.97 3.22 3.39
CA PHE A 59 7.23 2.33 4.27
C PHE A 59 6.01 1.71 3.57
N LEU A 60 5.23 2.52 2.85
CA LEU A 60 4.13 2.01 2.03
C LEU A 60 4.61 1.05 0.93
N TRP A 61 5.73 1.36 0.28
CA TRP A 61 6.30 0.51 -0.76
C TRP A 61 6.75 -0.85 -0.22
N LEU A 62 7.33 -0.89 0.99
CA LEU A 62 7.69 -2.15 1.67
C LEU A 62 6.44 -2.97 2.00
N MET A 63 5.38 -2.34 2.50
CA MET A 63 4.09 -3.00 2.77
C MET A 63 3.46 -3.57 1.49
N TRP A 64 3.43 -2.77 0.42
CA TRP A 64 2.93 -3.21 -0.88
C TRP A 64 3.76 -4.36 -1.44
N SER A 65 5.10 -4.24 -1.42
CA SER A 65 6.00 -5.28 -1.93
C SER A 65 5.80 -6.59 -1.17
N HIS A 66 5.72 -6.54 0.17
CA HIS A 66 5.46 -7.73 0.98
C HIS A 66 4.13 -8.40 0.62
N GLN A 67 3.06 -7.61 0.47
CA GLN A 67 1.75 -8.12 0.06
C GLN A 67 1.79 -8.75 -1.35
N THR A 68 2.39 -8.07 -2.33
CA THR A 68 2.50 -8.56 -3.71
C THR A 68 3.34 -9.84 -3.78
N PHE A 69 4.47 -9.91 -3.08
CA PHE A 69 5.27 -11.14 -2.99
C PHE A 69 4.48 -12.29 -2.35
N PHE A 70 3.74 -12.01 -1.27
CA PHE A 70 2.89 -13.00 -0.61
C PHE A 70 1.79 -13.51 -1.54
N THR A 71 1.03 -12.61 -2.16
CA THR A 71 -0.08 -12.97 -3.07
C THR A 71 0.42 -13.66 -4.35
N ASN A 72 1.59 -13.29 -4.85
CA ASN A 72 2.18 -13.94 -6.02
C ASN A 72 2.68 -15.37 -5.71
N ARG A 73 3.22 -15.60 -4.51
CA ARG A 73 3.80 -16.91 -4.11
C ARG A 73 2.78 -17.87 -3.51
N PHE A 74 1.88 -17.36 -2.67
CA PHE A 74 0.97 -18.17 -1.85
C PHE A 74 -0.51 -17.97 -2.19
N GLY A 75 -0.84 -17.09 -3.15
CA GLY A 75 -2.21 -16.79 -3.55
C GLY A 75 -2.96 -18.00 -4.11
N GLN A 76 -3.46 -18.84 -3.22
CA GLN A 76 -4.60 -19.69 -3.46
C GLN A 76 -5.85 -18.86 -3.18
N VAL A 77 -6.91 -19.01 -3.97
CA VAL A 77 -8.16 -18.26 -3.78
C VAL A 77 -8.97 -18.87 -2.62
N THR A 78 -8.31 -19.10 -1.49
CA THR A 78 -8.91 -19.62 -0.27
C THR A 78 -9.56 -18.45 0.46
N PHE A 79 -10.76 -18.67 1.01
CA PHE A 79 -11.52 -17.64 1.73
C PHE A 79 -10.68 -16.92 2.80
N LYS A 80 -9.83 -17.65 3.53
CA LYS A 80 -8.92 -17.07 4.54
C LYS A 80 -7.94 -16.04 3.96
N ASP A 81 -7.34 -16.33 2.81
CA ASP A 81 -6.36 -15.46 2.15
C ASP A 81 -7.04 -14.18 1.63
N VAL A 82 -8.24 -14.32 1.07
CA VAL A 82 -9.05 -13.19 0.61
C VAL A 82 -9.50 -12.31 1.78
N SER A 83 -9.96 -12.89 2.89
CA SER A 83 -10.35 -12.13 4.09
C SER A 83 -9.17 -11.40 4.72
N PHE A 84 -7.99 -12.03 4.79
CA PHE A 84 -6.78 -11.39 5.30
C PHE A 84 -6.35 -10.21 4.41
N MET A 85 -6.41 -10.38 3.08
CA MET A 85 -6.12 -9.32 2.13
C MET A 85 -7.11 -8.15 2.20
N MET A 86 -8.41 -8.44 2.33
CA MET A 86 -9.45 -7.42 2.55
C MET A 86 -9.20 -6.63 3.85
N PHE A 87 -8.82 -7.31 4.92
CA PHE A 87 -8.48 -6.66 6.19
C PHE A 87 -7.23 -5.77 6.06
N ASN A 88 -6.21 -6.24 5.35
CA ASN A 88 -5.00 -5.45 5.09
C ASN A 88 -5.32 -4.18 4.26
N MET A 89 -6.19 -4.30 3.25
CA MET A 89 -6.70 -3.14 2.49
C MET A 89 -7.42 -2.12 3.39
N PHE A 90 -8.27 -2.60 4.31
CA PHE A 90 -8.98 -1.73 5.24
C PHE A 90 -8.01 -0.92 6.12
N ILE A 91 -6.99 -1.56 6.67
CA ILE A 91 -5.95 -0.88 7.46
C ILE A 91 -5.21 0.15 6.62
N MET A 92 -4.83 -0.19 5.38
CA MET A 92 -4.11 0.71 4.48
C MET A 92 -4.91 2.00 4.20
N VAL A 93 -6.21 1.86 3.93
CA VAL A 93 -7.12 3.00 3.72
C VAL A 93 -7.29 3.80 5.00
N PHE A 94 -7.43 3.13 6.15
CA PHE A 94 -7.57 3.77 7.45
C PHE A 94 -6.34 4.63 7.79
N VAL A 95 -5.12 4.08 7.63
CA VAL A 95 -3.86 4.81 7.85
C VAL A 95 -3.77 6.00 6.90
N SER A 96 -4.09 5.80 5.62
CA SER A 96 -4.04 6.88 4.61
C SER A 96 -5.01 8.02 4.91
N ASN A 97 -6.17 7.73 5.50
CA ASN A 97 -7.15 8.73 5.91
C ASN A 97 -6.81 9.37 7.27
N SER A 98 -6.09 8.64 8.14
CA SER A 98 -5.58 9.18 9.41
C SER A 98 -4.50 10.24 9.21
N LEU A 99 -3.82 10.25 8.06
CA LEU A 99 -2.87 11.30 7.69
C LEU A 99 -3.64 12.56 7.27
N TYR A 100 -3.87 13.46 8.23
CA TYR A 100 -4.47 14.76 7.97
C TYR A 100 -3.50 15.89 8.37
N PRO A 101 -3.56 17.08 7.72
CA PRO A 101 -2.61 18.18 7.95
C PRO A 101 -2.55 18.70 9.39
N GLY A 102 -3.57 18.41 10.22
CA GLY A 102 -3.61 18.79 11.62
C GLY A 102 -3.21 17.68 12.59
N PHE A 103 -2.68 16.54 12.13
CA PHE A 103 -2.22 15.45 12.99
C PHE A 103 -1.16 15.91 13.98
N GLU A 104 -0.28 16.85 13.57
CA GLU A 104 0.70 17.46 14.47
C GLU A 104 0.06 18.20 15.65
N LYS A 105 -1.19 18.68 15.53
CA LYS A 105 -1.90 19.36 16.64
C LYS A 105 -2.48 18.40 17.67
N THR A 106 -2.58 17.11 17.33
CA THR A 106 -3.15 16.08 18.21
C THR A 106 -2.06 15.20 18.82
N PHE A 107 -0.83 15.35 18.33
CA PHE A 107 0.34 14.71 18.90
C PHE A 107 0.84 15.53 20.08
N PHE A 108 0.39 15.19 21.29
CA PHE A 108 0.99 15.74 22.51
C PHE A 108 2.31 15.00 22.78
N PRO A 109 3.48 15.67 22.73
CA PRO A 109 4.73 15.05 23.16
C PRO A 109 4.66 14.73 24.66
N PHE A 110 5.22 13.59 25.07
CA PHE A 110 5.22 13.12 26.47
C PHE A 110 6.24 13.84 27.37
N PHE A 111 6.65 15.06 27.01
CA PHE A 111 7.71 15.81 27.68
C PHE A 111 7.18 17.13 28.22
#